data_AF-A0A8T3B1S3-F1
#
_entry.id   AF-A0A8T3B1S3-F1
#
_cell.length_a   1.000
_cell.length_b   1.000
_cell.length_c   1.000
_cell.angle_alpha   90.00
_cell.angle_beta   90.00
_cell.angle_gamma   90.00
#
_symmetry.space_group_name_H-M   'P 1'
#
loop_
_entity.id
_entity.type
_entity.pdbx_description
1 polymer ?
#
loop_
_entity_poly.entity_id
_entity_poly.type
_entity_poly.pdbx_seq_one_letter_code
_entity_poly.pdbx_strand_id
1 'polypeptide(L)'
;MASVLQALLFFFFFVLSSSIFLPFSTIWATQKVSLALYYEALCPFCSRFIVFSLSKIFSDGLISIVDLRLVPYGNAMIGPNSTISCQHGPSECFLNTVEACAINSWPDVQRHFSFIYCVENLVFENKYNDWESCFQKTGLDPHPLVNCYNSGHGQEVELQYAAQTNALQPSHRYVPWVVVNGLPLYDDYDNFETYICKSFHGELPSACRRLSLKIPQQMKAKRPGRWCVMNDAANSSSTNKH
;
A
#
# COMPACT_ATOMS: atom_id res chain seq x y z
N MET A 1 -42.71 46.15 -42.59
CA MET A 1 -42.22 45.59 -41.31
C MET A 1 -41.92 44.08 -41.38
N ALA A 2 -42.40 43.32 -42.37
CA ALA A 2 -42.10 41.88 -42.50
C ALA A 2 -40.73 41.56 -43.14
N SER A 3 -40.13 42.49 -43.91
CA SER A 3 -38.88 42.23 -44.66
C SER A 3 -37.58 42.37 -43.84
N VAL A 4 -37.60 43.13 -42.75
CA VAL A 4 -36.42 43.33 -41.88
C VAL A 4 -36.25 42.16 -40.90
N LEU A 5 -37.37 41.56 -40.47
CA LEU A 5 -37.37 40.43 -39.54
C LEU A 5 -36.80 39.14 -40.17
N GLN A 6 -36.96 38.98 -41.49
CA GLN A 6 -36.50 37.80 -42.21
C GLN A 6 -34.99 37.85 -42.52
N ALA A 7 -34.42 39.04 -42.70
CA ALA A 7 -32.97 39.22 -42.88
C ALA A 7 -32.17 38.99 -41.58
N LEU A 8 -32.75 39.33 -40.42
CA LEU A 8 -32.12 39.12 -39.11
C LEU A 8 -32.06 37.64 -38.69
N LEU A 9 -32.98 36.80 -39.19
CA LEU A 9 -33.00 35.37 -38.90
C LEU A 9 -31.95 34.58 -39.69
N PHE A 10 -31.52 35.04 -40.87
CA PHE A 10 -30.46 34.39 -41.65
C PHE A 10 -29.05 34.70 -41.14
N PHE A 11 -28.83 35.87 -40.53
CA PHE A 11 -27.52 36.20 -39.92
C PHE A 11 -27.25 35.43 -38.62
N PHE A 12 -28.29 34.97 -37.92
CA PHE A 12 -28.13 34.19 -36.69
C PHE A 12 -27.71 32.73 -36.94
N PHE A 13 -28.09 32.15 -38.09
CA PHE A 13 -27.74 30.75 -38.41
C PHE A 13 -26.30 30.55 -38.87
N PHE A 14 -25.65 31.56 -39.45
CA PHE A 14 -24.28 31.41 -39.98
C PHE A 14 -23.19 31.53 -38.91
N VAL A 15 -23.48 32.16 -37.76
CA VAL A 15 -22.51 32.32 -36.66
C VAL A 15 -22.51 31.10 -35.71
N LEU A 16 -23.56 30.28 -35.72
CA LEU A 16 -23.67 29.06 -34.91
C LEU A 16 -22.95 27.83 -35.51
N SER A 17 -22.52 27.90 -36.78
CA SER A 17 -21.84 26.77 -37.46
C SER A 17 -20.33 26.73 -37.23
N SER A 18 -19.72 27.77 -36.65
CA SER A 18 -18.29 27.77 -36.32
C SER A 18 -18.07 27.24 -34.91
N SER A 19 -18.61 26.04 -34.63
CA SER A 19 -18.18 25.26 -33.47
C SER A 19 -16.77 24.76 -33.76
N ILE A 20 -15.78 25.53 -33.31
CA ILE A 20 -14.39 25.10 -33.27
C ILE A 20 -14.37 23.85 -32.39
N PHE A 21 -14.31 22.67 -33.02
CA PHE A 21 -14.03 21.41 -32.35
C PHE A 21 -12.60 21.48 -31.81
N LEU A 22 -12.44 22.06 -30.62
CA LEU A 22 -11.23 21.86 -29.84
C LEU A 22 -11.16 20.35 -29.56
N PRO A 23 -10.07 19.64 -29.94
CA PRO A 23 -9.90 18.28 -29.52
C PRO A 23 -9.82 18.29 -27.99
N PHE A 24 -10.83 17.75 -27.34
CA PHE A 24 -10.83 17.55 -25.90
C PHE A 24 -9.81 16.44 -25.63
N SER A 25 -8.54 16.82 -25.53
CA SER A 25 -7.49 15.95 -25.03
C SER A 25 -7.82 15.65 -23.58
N THR A 26 -8.54 14.57 -23.33
CA THR A 26 -8.71 14.04 -21.98
C THR A 26 -7.34 13.59 -21.52
N ILE A 27 -6.63 14.44 -20.78
CA ILE A 27 -5.48 14.02 -19.98
C ILE A 27 -6.09 13.13 -18.89
N TRP A 28 -6.18 11.82 -19.15
CA TRP A 28 -6.46 10.87 -18.07
C TRP A 28 -5.23 10.89 -17.18
N ALA A 29 -5.33 11.55 -16.03
CA ALA A 29 -4.33 11.42 -14.98
C ALA A 29 -4.26 9.94 -14.63
N THR A 30 -3.13 9.30 -14.93
CA THR A 30 -2.95 7.89 -14.60
C THR A 30 -3.09 7.72 -13.09
N GLN A 31 -4.11 6.98 -12.67
CA GLN A 31 -4.36 6.71 -11.26
C GLN A 31 -3.20 5.88 -10.69
N LYS A 32 -2.61 6.35 -9.60
CA LYS A 32 -1.61 5.61 -8.84
C LYS A 32 -2.22 4.34 -8.22
N VAL A 33 -1.40 3.31 -8.03
CA VAL A 33 -1.81 2.08 -7.35
C VAL A 33 -1.83 2.35 -5.84
N SER A 34 -2.94 2.04 -5.17
CA SER A 34 -3.00 2.15 -3.71
C SER A 34 -2.21 1.01 -3.07
N LEU A 35 -1.29 1.35 -2.18
CA LEU A 35 -0.55 0.43 -1.32
C LEU A 35 -0.80 0.83 0.13
N ALA A 36 -1.35 -0.06 0.95
CA ALA A 36 -1.49 0.16 2.37
C ALA A 36 -0.72 -0.90 3.16
N LEU A 37 0.02 -0.47 4.17
CA LEU A 37 0.66 -1.32 5.16
C LEU A 37 0.05 -1.05 6.53
N TYR A 38 -0.53 -2.09 7.12
CA TYR A 38 -0.97 -2.09 8.51
C TYR A 38 0.07 -2.85 9.34
N TYR A 39 0.59 -2.22 10.38
CA TYR A 39 1.77 -2.70 11.10
C TYR A 39 1.80 -2.23 12.56
N GLU A 40 2.78 -2.71 13.31
CA GLU A 40 3.04 -2.33 14.71
C GLU A 40 4.54 -2.04 14.84
N ALA A 41 4.86 -0.96 15.55
CA ALA A 41 6.22 -0.43 15.62
C ALA A 41 7.23 -1.37 16.30
N LEU A 42 6.81 -2.30 17.18
CA LEU A 42 7.72 -3.28 17.81
C LEU A 42 7.58 -4.70 17.26
N CYS A 43 6.83 -4.90 16.18
CA CYS A 43 6.76 -6.20 15.51
C CYS A 43 8.04 -6.46 14.67
N PRO A 44 8.81 -7.53 14.94
CA PRO A 44 10.04 -7.82 14.19
C PRO A 44 9.85 -8.06 12.69
N PHE A 45 8.68 -8.57 12.28
CA PHE A 45 8.37 -8.78 10.86
C PHE A 45 7.98 -7.47 10.16
N CYS A 46 7.31 -6.56 10.88
CA CYS A 46 6.96 -5.23 10.39
C CYS A 46 8.21 -4.39 10.15
N SER A 47 9.09 -4.28 11.15
CA SER A 47 10.33 -3.51 11.05
C SER A 47 11.22 -4.03 9.93
N ARG A 48 11.38 -5.36 9.84
CA ARG A 48 12.12 -6.00 8.74
C ARG A 48 11.52 -5.68 7.37
N PHE A 49 10.19 -5.76 7.23
CA PHE A 49 9.52 -5.45 5.97
C PHE A 49 9.71 -3.97 5.58
N ILE A 50 9.52 -3.05 6.53
CA ILE A 50 9.69 -1.60 6.28
C ILE A 50 11.12 -1.29 5.84
N VAL A 51 12.11 -1.80 6.58
CA VAL A 51 13.53 -1.51 6.35
C VAL A 51 14.05 -2.16 5.08
N PHE A 52 13.76 -3.45 4.84
CA PHE A 52 14.41 -4.20 3.76
C PHE A 52 13.56 -4.39 2.51
N SER A 53 12.24 -4.27 2.58
CA SER A 53 11.34 -4.49 1.44
C SER A 53 10.70 -3.18 1.00
N LEU A 54 9.89 -2.54 1.86
CA LEU A 54 9.13 -1.35 1.51
C LEU A 54 10.03 -0.17 1.13
N SER A 55 11.13 0.06 1.84
CA SER A 55 12.06 1.17 1.58
C SER A 55 12.58 1.24 0.14
N LYS A 56 12.65 0.09 -0.55
CA LYS A 56 13.18 0.00 -1.92
C LYS A 56 12.39 0.83 -2.91
N ILE A 57 11.07 1.00 -2.69
CA ILE A 57 10.19 1.73 -3.62
C ILE A 57 10.62 3.19 -3.82
N PHE A 58 11.30 3.78 -2.83
CA PHE A 58 11.79 5.14 -2.88
C PHE A 58 13.07 5.29 -3.71
N SER A 59 13.80 4.21 -3.95
CA SER A 59 15.07 4.21 -4.68
C SER A 59 14.97 3.61 -6.09
N ASP A 60 13.99 2.75 -6.34
CA ASP A 60 13.82 2.05 -7.63
C ASP A 60 12.81 2.70 -8.58
N GLY A 61 12.19 3.81 -8.15
CA GLY A 61 11.21 4.59 -8.91
C GLY A 61 9.78 4.12 -8.76
N LEU A 62 9.50 3.04 -8.02
CA LEU A 62 8.14 2.52 -7.85
C LEU A 62 7.23 3.49 -7.10
N ILE A 63 7.76 4.30 -6.17
CA ILE A 63 7.01 5.33 -5.43
C ILE A 63 6.29 6.34 -6.35
N SER A 64 6.79 6.56 -7.58
CA SER A 64 6.17 7.47 -8.54
C SER A 64 4.77 7.04 -8.98
N ILE A 65 4.49 5.74 -8.92
CA ILE A 65 3.21 5.13 -9.35
C ILE A 65 2.38 4.59 -8.19
N VAL A 66 2.84 4.80 -6.95
CA VAL A 66 2.20 4.28 -5.73
C VAL A 66 1.63 5.42 -4.89
N ASP A 67 0.42 5.20 -4.39
CA ASP A 67 -0.18 5.95 -3.30
C ASP A 67 -0.03 5.13 -2.00
N LEU A 68 1.05 5.41 -1.25
CA LEU A 68 1.43 4.66 -0.06
C LEU A 68 0.70 5.20 1.17
N ARG A 69 0.06 4.31 1.92
CA ARG A 69 -0.53 4.57 3.24
C ARG A 69 0.10 3.66 4.29
N LEU A 70 0.49 4.26 5.40
CA LEU A 70 1.04 3.57 6.57
C LEU A 70 0.02 3.68 7.69
N VAL A 71 -0.26 2.56 8.37
CA VAL A 71 -1.26 2.47 9.44
C VAL A 71 -0.61 1.79 10.66
N PRO A 72 0.11 2.54 11.51
CA PRO A 72 0.68 2.03 12.76
C PRO A 72 -0.43 1.82 13.80
N TYR A 73 -0.85 0.57 13.96
CA TYR A 73 -1.83 0.14 14.96
C TYR A 73 -1.81 -1.39 15.11
N GLY A 74 -1.94 -2.09 13.98
CA GLY A 74 -1.86 -3.56 13.87
C GLY A 74 -2.80 -4.32 14.81
N ASN A 75 -2.25 -5.14 15.70
CA ASN A 75 -2.99 -5.95 16.67
C ASN A 75 -3.24 -5.25 18.00
N ALA A 76 -3.03 -3.94 18.09
CA ALA A 76 -3.44 -3.17 19.25
C ALA A 76 -4.97 -3.30 19.46
N MET A 77 -5.40 -3.12 20.69
CA MET A 77 -6.80 -3.21 21.10
C MET A 77 -7.24 -1.93 21.79
N ILE A 78 -8.47 -1.51 21.55
CA ILE A 78 -9.12 -0.42 22.30
C ILE A 78 -9.82 -1.02 23.52
N GLY A 79 -9.36 -0.62 24.70
CA GLY A 79 -9.99 -0.89 25.99
C GLY A 79 -11.00 0.18 26.42
N PRO A 80 -11.48 0.11 27.68
CA PRO A 80 -12.36 1.13 28.25
C PRO A 80 -11.73 2.54 28.18
N ASN A 81 -12.56 3.57 28.05
CA ASN A 81 -12.12 4.97 27.96
C ASN A 81 -11.10 5.24 26.83
N SER A 82 -11.19 4.49 25.73
CA SER A 82 -10.31 4.64 24.56
C SER A 82 -8.81 4.42 24.86
N THR A 83 -8.50 3.66 25.92
CA THR A 83 -7.11 3.26 26.20
C THR A 83 -6.64 2.25 25.17
N ILE A 84 -5.44 2.42 24.62
CA ILE A 84 -4.88 1.51 23.63
C ILE A 84 -3.87 0.58 24.32
N SER A 85 -4.00 -0.71 24.06
CA SER A 85 -3.07 -1.75 24.54
C SER A 85 -2.45 -2.49 23.36
N CYS A 86 -1.13 -2.69 23.37
CA CYS A 86 -0.38 -3.27 22.27
C CYS A 86 0.30 -4.58 22.68
N GLN A 87 0.56 -5.49 21.73
CA GLN A 87 1.07 -6.84 22.02
C GLN A 87 2.46 -6.84 22.65
N HIS A 88 3.31 -5.88 22.26
CA HIS A 88 4.68 -5.73 22.75
C HIS A 88 4.80 -4.68 23.87
N GLY A 89 3.66 -4.33 24.50
CA GLY A 89 3.62 -3.49 25.68
C GLY A 89 3.60 -1.98 25.42
N PRO A 90 3.77 -1.15 26.47
CA PRO A 90 3.58 0.30 26.38
C PRO A 90 4.53 1.02 25.42
N SER A 91 5.76 0.51 25.25
CA SER A 91 6.73 1.08 24.30
C SER A 91 6.28 0.96 22.85
N GLU A 92 5.55 -0.11 22.51
CA GLU A 92 4.94 -0.25 21.19
C GLU A 92 3.82 0.77 20.97
N CYS A 93 2.92 0.91 21.94
CA CYS A 93 1.86 1.92 21.82
C CYS A 93 2.45 3.33 21.71
N PHE A 94 3.48 3.62 22.50
CA PHE A 94 4.22 4.87 22.40
C PHE A 94 4.78 5.10 20.99
N LEU A 95 5.47 4.12 20.41
CA LEU A 95 6.05 4.26 19.08
C LEU A 95 5.01 4.26 17.95
N ASN A 96 3.92 3.50 18.07
CA ASN A 96 2.78 3.59 17.16
C ASN A 96 2.25 5.04 17.14
N THR A 97 2.15 5.71 18.29
CA THR A 97 1.66 7.09 18.39
C THR A 97 2.68 8.06 17.81
N VAL A 98 3.97 7.86 18.06
CA VAL A 98 5.07 8.65 17.48
C VAL A 98 5.02 8.59 15.95
N GLU A 99 4.86 7.40 15.38
CA GLU A 99 4.79 7.20 13.94
C GLU A 99 3.48 7.71 13.34
N ALA A 100 2.36 7.56 14.05
CA ALA A 100 1.09 8.19 13.68
C ALA A 100 1.22 9.72 13.60
N CYS A 101 1.88 10.32 14.59
CA CYS A 101 2.19 11.75 14.59
C CYS A 101 3.17 12.16 13.50
N ALA A 102 4.15 11.31 13.13
CA ALA A 102 5.04 11.56 12.00
C ALA A 102 4.24 11.68 10.69
N ILE A 103 3.31 10.75 10.44
CA ILE A 103 2.45 10.75 9.24
C ILE A 103 1.55 11.99 9.22
N ASN A 104 0.93 12.32 10.36
CA ASN A 104 0.04 13.47 10.48
C ASN A 104 0.79 14.82 10.31
N SER A 105 1.98 14.92 10.92
CA SER A 105 2.77 16.16 10.95
C SER A 105 3.51 16.45 9.64
N TRP A 106 3.86 15.41 8.88
CA TRP A 106 4.55 15.54 7.60
C TRP A 106 3.77 14.80 6.49
N PRO A 107 2.79 15.46 5.85
CA PRO A 107 1.95 14.83 4.82
C PRO A 107 2.73 14.37 3.58
N ASP A 108 3.94 14.89 3.35
CA ASP A 108 4.83 14.37 2.31
C ASP A 108 5.34 12.98 2.67
N VAL A 109 5.05 12.01 1.80
CA VAL A 109 5.38 10.60 2.01
C VAL A 109 6.86 10.33 2.16
N GLN A 110 7.72 11.06 1.46
CA GLN A 110 9.16 10.87 1.62
C GLN A 110 9.63 11.36 2.99
N ARG A 111 9.08 12.48 3.47
CA ARG A 111 9.42 13.04 4.78
C ARG A 111 9.01 12.12 5.91
N HIS A 112 7.72 11.76 6.04
CA HIS A 112 7.32 10.90 7.16
C HIS A 112 7.92 9.49 7.05
N PHE A 113 8.04 8.92 5.84
CA PHE A 113 8.65 7.61 5.69
C PHE A 113 10.13 7.63 6.07
N SER A 114 10.88 8.70 5.79
CA SER A 114 12.29 8.78 6.20
C SER A 114 12.46 8.69 7.72
N PHE A 115 11.53 9.28 8.48
CA PHE A 115 11.51 9.19 9.93
C PHE A 115 11.14 7.79 10.41
N ILE A 116 10.03 7.24 9.89
CA ILE A 116 9.55 5.89 10.23
C ILE A 116 10.59 4.83 9.90
N TYR A 117 11.20 4.88 8.71
CA TYR A 117 12.31 4.00 8.33
C TYR A 117 13.45 4.04 9.35
N CYS A 118 13.81 5.24 9.84
CA CYS A 118 14.86 5.38 10.84
C CYS A 118 14.46 4.73 12.19
N VAL A 119 13.22 4.96 12.64
CA VAL A 119 12.69 4.37 13.88
C VAL A 119 12.65 2.84 13.75
N GLU A 120 12.08 2.33 12.66
CA GLU A 120 11.96 0.89 12.39
C GLU A 120 13.33 0.22 12.20
N ASN A 121 14.35 0.93 11.69
CA ASN A 121 15.72 0.43 11.69
C ASN A 121 16.29 0.32 13.11
N LEU A 122 16.01 1.28 14.00
CA LEU A 122 16.38 1.18 15.41
C LEU A 122 15.63 0.03 16.10
N VAL A 123 14.35 -0.19 15.79
CA VAL A 123 13.58 -1.34 16.28
C VAL A 123 14.25 -2.65 15.85
N PHE A 124 14.57 -2.78 14.56
CA PHE A 124 15.24 -3.96 14.01
C PHE A 124 16.60 -4.22 14.68
N GLU A 125 17.34 -3.16 15.03
CA GLU A 125 18.61 -3.24 15.78
C GLU A 125 18.45 -3.41 17.30
N ASN A 126 17.21 -3.48 17.81
CA ASN A 126 16.88 -3.49 19.23
C ASN A 126 17.43 -2.27 20.00
N LYS A 127 17.35 -1.09 19.38
CA LYS A 127 17.77 0.24 19.88
C LYS A 127 16.64 1.27 19.82
N TYR A 128 15.39 0.83 19.86
CA TYR A 128 14.21 1.69 19.69
C TYR A 128 14.09 2.83 20.73
N ASN A 129 14.78 2.73 21.87
CA ASN A 129 14.87 3.83 22.85
C ASN A 129 15.57 5.08 22.27
N ASP A 130 16.39 4.92 21.23
CA ASP A 130 17.11 6.02 20.57
C ASP A 130 16.28 6.70 19.47
N TRP A 131 14.96 6.50 19.41
CA TRP A 131 14.09 6.98 18.33
C TRP A 131 14.22 8.49 18.06
N GLU A 132 14.44 9.31 19.09
CA GLU A 132 14.65 10.77 18.93
C GLU A 132 15.89 11.10 18.09
N SER A 133 16.89 10.21 18.03
CA SER A 133 18.05 10.37 17.16
C SER A 133 17.66 10.45 15.68
N CYS A 134 16.46 9.98 15.31
CA CYS A 134 15.93 10.07 13.95
C CYS A 134 15.61 11.50 13.51
N PHE A 135 15.38 12.45 14.43
CA PHE A 135 15.28 13.87 14.06
C PHE A 135 16.61 14.37 13.48
N GLN A 136 17.72 14.06 14.14
CA GLN A 136 19.05 14.45 13.66
C GLN A 136 19.42 13.73 12.35
N LYS A 137 19.12 12.43 12.25
CA LYS A 137 19.43 11.63 11.04
C LYS A 137 18.66 12.08 9.81
N THR A 138 17.41 12.52 9.98
CA THR A 138 16.56 12.97 8.86
C THR A 138 16.60 14.48 8.63
N GLY A 139 17.05 15.25 9.62
CA GLY A 139 17.00 16.72 9.59
C GLY A 139 15.58 17.29 9.70
N LEU A 140 14.60 16.48 10.13
CA LEU A 140 13.23 16.93 10.34
C LEU A 140 13.11 17.71 11.65
N ASP A 141 12.35 18.81 11.61
CA ASP A 141 12.02 19.60 12.78
C ASP A 141 11.17 18.79 13.77
N PRO A 142 11.60 18.58 15.03
CA PRO A 142 10.84 17.80 16.01
C PRO A 142 9.50 18.42 16.42
N HIS A 143 9.37 19.75 16.36
CA HIS A 143 8.25 20.45 17.00
C HIS A 143 6.86 19.99 16.54
N PRO A 144 6.57 19.81 15.25
CA PRO A 144 5.25 19.35 14.80
C PRO A 144 4.86 17.98 15.38
N LEU A 145 5.78 17.01 15.35
CA LEU A 145 5.54 15.66 15.87
C LEU A 145 5.37 15.70 17.40
N VAL A 146 6.28 16.37 18.11
CA VAL A 146 6.23 16.49 19.57
C VAL A 146 4.93 17.19 20.02
N ASN A 147 4.48 18.21 19.29
CA ASN A 147 3.21 18.89 19.55
C ASN A 147 2.01 17.97 19.30
N CYS A 148 2.02 17.17 18.22
CA CYS A 148 0.99 16.16 17.96
C CYS A 148 0.87 15.17 19.13
N TYR A 149 2.02 14.68 19.64
CA TYR A 149 2.03 13.74 20.76
C TYR A 149 1.54 14.40 22.06
N ASN A 150 2.13 15.53 22.45
CA ASN A 150 1.85 16.18 23.73
C ASN A 150 0.46 16.81 23.84
N SER A 151 -0.17 17.16 22.71
CA SER A 151 -1.53 17.71 22.70
C SER A 151 -2.62 16.65 22.88
N GLY A 152 -2.28 15.36 22.82
CA GLY A 152 -3.24 14.25 22.77
C GLY A 152 -3.77 13.95 21.36
N HIS A 153 -3.42 14.77 20.36
CA HIS A 153 -3.83 14.54 18.97
C HIS A 153 -3.33 13.19 18.43
N GLY A 154 -2.14 12.74 18.86
CA GLY A 154 -1.62 11.42 18.53
C GLY A 154 -2.58 10.27 18.87
N GLN A 155 -3.24 10.33 20.04
CA GLN A 155 -4.23 9.32 20.43
C GLN A 155 -5.48 9.38 19.52
N GLU A 156 -5.92 10.57 19.13
CA GLU A 156 -7.04 10.72 18.19
C GLU A 156 -6.72 10.09 16.83
N VAL A 157 -5.49 10.30 16.34
CA VAL A 157 -5.00 9.70 15.09
C VAL A 157 -4.89 8.19 15.21
N GLU A 158 -4.38 7.65 16.32
CA GLU A 158 -4.35 6.20 16.55
C GLU A 158 -5.76 5.57 16.58
N LEU A 159 -6.75 6.25 17.18
CA LEU A 159 -8.14 5.76 17.15
C LEU A 159 -8.72 5.74 15.74
N GLN A 160 -8.30 6.65 14.86
CA GLN A 160 -8.65 6.60 13.43
C GLN A 160 -7.97 5.41 12.74
N TYR A 161 -6.71 5.11 13.06
CA TYR A 161 -6.03 3.92 12.54
C TYR A 161 -6.62 2.62 13.07
N ALA A 162 -7.10 2.60 14.31
CA ALA A 162 -7.88 1.50 14.85
C ALA A 162 -9.16 1.28 14.04
N ALA A 163 -9.91 2.35 13.75
CA ALA A 163 -11.11 2.27 12.92
C ALA A 163 -10.81 1.76 11.51
N GLN A 164 -9.72 2.24 10.88
CA GLN A 164 -9.28 1.77 9.56
C GLN A 164 -8.88 0.29 9.56
N THR A 165 -8.17 -0.15 10.61
CA THR A 165 -7.71 -1.53 10.75
C THR A 165 -8.90 -2.48 11.00
N ASN A 166 -9.82 -2.10 11.90
CA ASN A 166 -11.03 -2.86 12.20
C ASN A 166 -12.01 -2.94 11.02
N ALA A 167 -11.97 -1.97 10.11
CA ALA A 167 -12.79 -1.95 8.90
C ALA A 167 -12.24 -2.85 7.77
N LEU A 168 -11.06 -3.46 7.92
CA LEU A 168 -10.50 -4.36 6.92
C LEU A 168 -11.44 -5.51 6.60
N GLN A 169 -11.63 -5.78 5.31
CA GLN A 169 -12.41 -6.89 4.80
C GLN A 169 -11.59 -7.70 3.79
N PRO A 170 -11.22 -8.96 4.12
CA PRO A 170 -11.37 -9.60 5.44
C PRO A 170 -10.51 -8.92 6.51
N SER A 171 -10.87 -9.14 7.78
CA SER A 171 -10.03 -8.72 8.91
C SER A 171 -8.62 -9.30 8.78
N HIS A 172 -7.61 -8.51 9.16
CA HIS A 172 -6.23 -8.98 9.15
C HIS A 172 -6.05 -10.13 10.14
N ARG A 173 -5.09 -11.02 9.86
CA ARG A 173 -4.81 -12.21 10.69
C ARG A 173 -3.46 -12.15 11.39
N TYR A 174 -2.62 -11.21 10.98
CA TYR A 174 -1.27 -10.97 11.42
C TYR A 174 -0.83 -9.60 10.91
N VAL A 175 0.35 -9.16 11.36
CA VAL A 175 1.08 -8.03 10.79
C VAL A 175 2.50 -8.49 10.40
N PRO A 176 3.13 -7.89 9.37
CA PRO A 176 2.61 -6.82 8.52
C PRO A 176 1.45 -7.30 7.64
N TRP A 177 0.44 -6.45 7.46
CA TRP A 177 -0.70 -6.72 6.57
C TRP A 177 -0.67 -5.76 5.40
N VAL A 178 -0.31 -6.28 4.22
CA VAL A 178 -0.12 -5.50 3.00
C VAL A 178 -1.31 -5.64 2.08
N VAL A 179 -1.82 -4.50 1.62
CA VAL A 179 -3.00 -4.40 0.76
C VAL A 179 -2.66 -3.59 -0.49
N VAL A 180 -2.88 -4.17 -1.67
CA VAL A 180 -2.70 -3.50 -2.97
C VAL A 180 -4.04 -3.36 -3.66
N ASN A 181 -4.49 -2.14 -3.96
CA ASN A 181 -5.82 -1.84 -4.53
C ASN A 181 -6.97 -2.54 -3.79
N GLY A 182 -6.92 -2.57 -2.45
CA GLY A 182 -7.93 -3.21 -1.61
C GLY A 182 -7.81 -4.75 -1.51
N LEU A 183 -6.84 -5.36 -2.22
CA LEU A 183 -6.59 -6.80 -2.15
C LEU A 183 -5.48 -7.10 -1.13
N PRO A 184 -5.77 -7.83 -0.03
CA PRO A 184 -4.74 -8.29 0.88
C PRO A 184 -3.86 -9.35 0.21
N LEU A 185 -2.55 -9.27 0.39
CA LEU A 185 -1.59 -10.16 -0.27
C LEU A 185 -1.32 -11.46 0.50
N TYR A 186 -1.75 -11.54 1.76
CA TYR A 186 -1.45 -12.65 2.66
C TYR A 186 0.05 -13.00 2.64
N ASP A 187 0.40 -14.28 2.54
CA ASP A 187 1.78 -14.78 2.64
C ASP A 187 2.67 -14.35 1.46
N ASP A 188 2.08 -13.72 0.43
CA ASP A 188 2.79 -13.19 -0.74
C ASP A 188 3.11 -11.69 -0.60
N TYR A 189 3.00 -11.12 0.61
CA TYR A 189 3.22 -9.69 0.85
C TYR A 189 4.64 -9.22 0.48
N ASP A 190 5.65 -10.10 0.53
CA ASP A 190 7.01 -9.78 0.11
C ASP A 190 7.15 -9.56 -1.41
N ASN A 191 6.14 -9.94 -2.21
CA ASN A 191 6.10 -9.73 -3.65
C ASN A 191 5.22 -8.55 -4.08
N PHE A 192 4.88 -7.64 -3.15
CA PHE A 192 3.96 -6.51 -3.38
C PHE A 192 4.32 -5.65 -4.61
N GLU A 193 5.60 -5.49 -4.95
CA GLU A 193 6.01 -4.74 -6.14
C GLU A 193 5.48 -5.38 -7.43
N THR A 194 5.40 -6.71 -7.48
CA THR A 194 4.82 -7.44 -8.62
C THR A 194 3.33 -7.13 -8.77
N TYR A 195 2.59 -7.02 -7.67
CA TYR A 195 1.17 -6.67 -7.68
C TYR A 195 0.96 -5.23 -8.14
N ILE A 196 1.81 -4.30 -7.67
CA ILE A 196 1.80 -2.90 -8.11
C ILE A 196 2.02 -2.81 -9.62
N CYS A 197 3.08 -3.43 -10.12
CA CYS A 197 3.42 -3.39 -11.53
C CYS A 197 2.37 -4.04 -12.44
N LYS A 198 1.68 -5.09 -11.97
CA LYS A 198 0.55 -5.70 -12.70
C LYS A 198 -0.70 -4.83 -12.70
N SER A 199 -0.90 -4.02 -11.67
CA SER A 199 -2.11 -3.21 -11.47
C SER A 199 -2.01 -1.81 -12.08
N PHE A 200 -0.81 -1.35 -12.42
CA PHE A 200 -0.59 -0.03 -12.99
C PHE A 200 -0.79 -0.03 -14.51
N HIS A 201 -1.62 0.90 -15.00
CA HIS A 201 -2.00 0.99 -16.42
C HIS A 201 -1.29 2.12 -17.20
N GLY A 202 -0.28 2.77 -16.59
CA GLY A 202 0.53 3.79 -17.25
C GLY A 202 1.91 3.32 -17.70
N GLU A 203 2.81 4.27 -17.94
CA GLU A 203 4.21 3.96 -18.25
C GLU A 203 4.92 3.34 -17.04
N LEU A 204 5.38 2.10 -17.20
CA LEU A 204 5.98 1.35 -16.10
C LEU A 204 7.40 1.82 -15.76
N PRO A 205 7.70 2.08 -14.47
CA PRO A 205 9.06 2.41 -14.04
C PRO A 205 10.03 1.24 -14.27
N SER A 206 11.33 1.52 -14.23
CA SER A 206 12.38 0.52 -14.45
C SER A 206 12.32 -0.65 -13.44
N ALA A 207 11.85 -0.41 -12.22
CA ALA A 207 11.56 -1.44 -11.21
C ALA A 207 10.67 -2.57 -11.77
N CYS A 208 9.56 -2.22 -12.44
CA CYS A 208 8.63 -3.20 -13.01
C CYS A 208 9.23 -4.03 -14.15
N ARG A 209 10.11 -3.42 -14.95
CA ARG A 209 10.81 -4.12 -16.04
C ARG A 209 11.77 -5.18 -15.50
N ARG A 210 12.49 -4.88 -14.40
CA ARG A 210 13.40 -5.84 -13.74
C ARG A 210 12.65 -7.03 -13.12
N LEU A 211 11.47 -6.81 -12.56
CA LEU A 211 10.62 -7.88 -12.03
C LEU A 211 10.13 -8.82 -13.13
N SER A 212 9.76 -8.27 -14.29
CA SER A 212 9.34 -9.05 -15.46
C SER A 212 10.44 -10.00 -15.98
N LEU A 213 11.72 -9.62 -15.81
CA LEU A 213 12.89 -10.44 -16.18
C LEU A 213 13.21 -11.53 -15.14
N LYS A 214 12.76 -11.36 -13.89
CA LYS A 214 12.92 -12.33 -12.79
C LYS A 214 11.79 -13.36 -12.71
N ILE A 215 10.76 -13.26 -13.54
CA ILE A 215 9.75 -14.31 -13.72
C ILE A 215 10.28 -15.23 -14.85
N PRO A 216 11.08 -16.27 -14.58
CA PRO A 216 11.38 -17.26 -15.59
C PRO A 216 10.06 -17.89 -16.07
N GLN A 217 10.09 -18.37 -17.31
CA GLN A 217 9.02 -19.00 -18.09
C GLN A 217 8.39 -20.27 -17.47
N GLN A 218 8.29 -20.39 -16.15
CA GLN A 218 7.73 -21.55 -15.44
C GLN A 218 6.21 -21.67 -15.54
N MET A 219 5.49 -20.64 -16.02
CA MET A 219 4.05 -20.76 -16.31
C MET A 219 3.73 -21.24 -17.74
N LYS A 220 4.71 -21.54 -18.60
CA LYS A 220 4.47 -21.95 -20.00
C LYS A 220 4.43 -23.47 -20.25
N ALA A 221 4.49 -24.32 -19.23
CA ALA A 221 4.39 -25.78 -19.43
C ALA A 221 3.47 -26.46 -18.40
N LYS A 222 2.16 -26.26 -18.53
CA LYS A 222 1.18 -27.30 -18.15
C LYS A 222 0.03 -27.27 -19.15
N ARG A 223 0.21 -27.99 -20.26
CA ARG A 223 -0.91 -28.42 -21.12
C ARG A 223 -1.72 -29.48 -20.36
N PRO A 224 -3.06 -29.50 -20.46
CA PRO A 224 -3.85 -30.55 -19.85
C PRO A 224 -3.67 -31.85 -20.66
N GLY A 225 -2.92 -32.79 -20.10
CA GLY A 225 -2.76 -34.13 -20.62
C GLY A 225 -4.02 -34.95 -20.40
N ARG A 226 -4.59 -35.36 -21.53
CA ARG A 226 -5.82 -36.14 -21.74
C ARG A 226 -5.85 -37.46 -20.93
N TRP A 227 -7.04 -37.76 -20.42
CA TRP A 227 -7.50 -39.06 -19.91
C TRP A 227 -7.13 -40.19 -20.88
N CYS A 228 -6.56 -41.29 -20.39
CA CYS A 228 -6.64 -42.60 -21.05
C CYS A 228 -7.13 -43.62 -20.02
N VAL A 229 -8.31 -44.18 -20.33
CA VAL A 229 -8.89 -45.37 -19.70
C VAL A 229 -8.17 -46.60 -20.25
N MET A 230 -7.87 -47.58 -19.40
CA MET A 230 -7.66 -48.95 -19.87
C MET A 230 -8.14 -49.93 -18.79
N ASN A 231 -9.23 -50.63 -19.09
CA ASN A 231 -9.71 -51.78 -18.33
C ASN A 231 -9.01 -53.06 -18.80
N ASP A 232 -8.79 -53.94 -17.81
CA ASP A 232 -8.80 -55.40 -17.79
C ASP A 232 -7.97 -56.22 -18.78
N ALA A 233 -7.05 -57.06 -18.28
CA ALA A 233 -7.38 -58.44 -17.90
C ALA A 233 -6.14 -59.31 -17.54
N ALA A 234 -6.33 -60.14 -16.49
CA ALA A 234 -5.68 -61.44 -16.19
C ALA A 234 -4.17 -61.44 -15.83
N ASN A 235 -3.62 -62.27 -14.93
CA ASN A 235 -4.08 -63.51 -14.32
C ASN A 235 -3.33 -63.80 -12.99
N SER A 236 -4.03 -64.50 -12.10
CA SER A 236 -3.61 -65.42 -11.01
C SER A 236 -2.22 -65.32 -10.34
N SER A 237 -2.21 -65.26 -9.00
CA SER A 237 -1.95 -66.41 -8.10
C SER A 237 -1.24 -66.03 -6.79
N SER A 238 -1.96 -66.26 -5.68
CA SER A 238 -1.55 -66.86 -4.41
C SER A 238 -0.11 -66.67 -3.87
N THR A 239 0.03 -66.10 -2.65
CA THR A 239 0.31 -66.82 -1.37
C THR A 239 1.04 -65.96 -0.32
N ASN A 240 0.47 -65.97 0.89
CA ASN A 240 1.03 -66.03 2.25
C ASN A 240 2.06 -65.02 2.82
N LYS A 241 1.62 -64.43 3.95
CA LYS A 241 2.22 -64.38 5.31
C LYS A 241 3.72 -64.05 5.43
N HIS A 242 4.03 -62.92 6.06
CA HIS A 242 4.26 -62.85 7.51
C HIS A 242 4.06 -61.43 8.03
#